data_AF-A0A950JM32-F1
#
_entry.id   AF-A0A950JM32-F1
#
_cell.length_a   1.000
_cell.length_b   1.000
_cell.length_c   1.000
_cell.angle_alpha   90.00
_cell.angle_beta   90.00
_cell.angle_gamma   90.00
#
_symmetry.space_group_name_H-M   'P 1'
#
loop_
_entity.id
_entity.type
_entity.pdbx_description
1 polymer ?
#
loop_
_entity_poly.entity_id
_entity_poly.type
_entity_poly.pdbx_seq_one_letter_code
_entity_poly.pdbx_strand_id
1 'polypeptide(L)' 'MAEAVIGRWGKNLAIRLPAHVAKKAGLGEGERVEIVSSSKEVIVRKLPAKLTVEA' A
#
# COMPACT_ATOMS: atom_id res chain seq x y z
N MET A 1 -7.85 -12.35 8.13
CA MET A 1 -7.38 -11.17 8.90
C MET A 1 -5.96 -11.47 9.33
N ALA A 2 -5.09 -10.45 9.43
CA ALA A 2 -3.74 -10.62 9.89
C ALA A 2 -3.35 -9.44 10.77
N GLU A 3 -2.60 -9.72 11.82
CA GLU A 3 -2.05 -8.72 12.72
C GLU A 3 -0.61 -8.38 12.28
N ALA A 4 -0.24 -7.11 12.44
CA ALA A 4 1.10 -6.64 12.18
C ALA A 4 1.40 -5.44 13.10
N VAL A 5 2.68 -5.23 13.39
CA VAL A 5 3.15 -4.10 14.20
C VAL A 5 3.83 -3.08 13.29
N ILE A 6 3.60 -1.80 13.56
CA ILE A 6 4.28 -0.70 12.86
C ILE A 6 5.75 -0.69 13.27
N GLY A 7 6.63 -0.80 12.29
CA GLY A 7 8.07 -0.62 12.43
C GLY A 7 8.56 0.68 11.82
N ARG A 8 9.89 0.84 11.79
CA ARG A 8 10.58 1.96 11.15
C ARG A 8 11.33 1.49 9.92
N TRP A 9 11.26 2.26 8.84
CA TRP A 9 12.11 2.12 7.66
C TRP A 9 12.72 3.48 7.31
N GLY A 10 14.01 3.64 7.59
CA GLY A 10 14.68 4.94 7.47
C GLY A 10 14.05 6.00 8.38
N LYS A 11 13.59 7.10 7.78
CA LYS A 11 12.89 8.21 8.48
C LYS A 11 11.37 8.03 8.56
N ASN A 12 10.82 6.94 8.02
CA ASN A 12 9.38 6.72 7.91
C ASN A 12 8.92 5.53 8.76
N LEU A 13 7.61 5.51 9.07
CA LEU A 13 6.94 4.34 9.61
C LEU A 13 6.53 3.39 8.47
N ALA A 14 6.55 2.09 8.76
CA ALA A 14 6.17 1.07 7.79
C ALA A 14 5.53 -0.14 8.48
N ILE A 15 4.59 -0.78 7.78
CA ILE A 15 4.04 -2.09 8.15
C ILE A 15 4.54 -3.11 7.14
N ARG A 16 5.05 -4.25 7.62
CA ARG A 16 5.30 -5.40 6.75
C ARG A 16 3.96 -6.06 6.44
N LEU A 17 3.56 -6.01 5.18
CA LEU A 17 2.33 -6.67 4.72
C LEU A 17 2.55 -8.18 4.66
N PRO A 18 1.78 -9.00 5.40
CA PRO A 18 1.84 -10.45 5.26
C PRO A 18 1.51 -10.85 3.82
N ALA A 19 2.24 -11.83 3.27
CA ALA A 19 2.17 -12.19 1.85
C ALA A 19 0.74 -12.47 1.35
N HIS A 20 -0.07 -13.16 2.16
CA HIS A 20 -1.46 -13.45 1.81
C HIS A 20 -2.36 -12.19 1.75
N VAL A 21 -2.08 -11.17 2.57
CA VAL A 21 -2.79 -9.88 2.53
C VAL A 21 -2.40 -9.10 1.28
N ALA A 22 -1.11 -9.00 0.99
CA ALA A 22 -0.61 -8.33 -0.22
C ALA A 22 -1.19 -8.99 -1.50
N LYS A 23 -1.16 -10.32 -1.57
CA LYS A 23 -1.74 -11.09 -2.68
C LYS A 23 -3.23 -10.83 -2.85
N LYS A 24 -4.01 -10.86 -1.76
CA LYS A 24 -5.46 -10.59 -1.81
C LYS A 24 -5.77 -9.15 -2.25
N ALA A 25 -4.93 -8.19 -1.87
CA ALA A 25 -5.05 -6.80 -2.27
C ALA A 25 -4.47 -6.49 -3.67
N GLY A 26 -3.88 -7.48 -4.35
CA GLY A 26 -3.21 -7.29 -5.64
C GLY A 26 -2.00 -6.36 -5.58
N LEU A 27 -1.39 -6.20 -4.40
CA LEU A 27 -0.21 -5.37 -4.18
C LEU A 27 1.06 -6.18 -4.44
N GLY A 28 2.00 -5.56 -5.14
CA GLY A 28 3.32 -6.12 -5.44
C GLY A 28 4.42 -5.11 -5.16
N GLU A 29 5.65 -5.57 -5.23
CA GLU A 29 6.83 -4.70 -5.16
C GLU A 29 6.82 -3.71 -6.35
N GLY A 30 7.20 -2.45 -6.09
CA GLY A 30 7.25 -1.39 -7.11
C GLY A 30 5.89 -0.83 -7.56
N GLU A 31 4.78 -1.39 -7.07
CA GLU A 31 3.43 -0.95 -7.42
C GLU A 31 3.15 0.47 -6.92
N ARG A 32 2.51 1.29 -7.76
CA ARG A 32 2.07 2.62 -7.34
C ARG A 32 0.78 2.53 -6.55
N VAL A 33 0.79 3.13 -5.37
CA VAL A 33 -0.35 3.16 -4.46
C VAL A 33 -0.65 4.58 -4.00
N GLU A 34 -1.90 4.80 -3.65
CA GLU A 34 -2.35 5.99 -2.93
C GLU A 34 -2.56 5.61 -1.47
N ILE A 35 -2.10 6.48 -0.57
CA ILE A 35 -2.30 6.36 0.87
C ILE A 35 -3.28 7.44 1.29
N VAL A 36 -4.44 7.02 1.80
CA VAL A 36 -5.45 7.90 2.37
C VAL A 36 -5.44 7.71 3.88
N SER A 37 -5.41 8.81 4.63
CA SER A 37 -5.53 8.78 6.08
C SER A 37 -6.83 9.41 6.53
N SER A 38 -7.44 8.82 7.56
CA SER A 38 -8.52 9.39 8.35
C SER A 38 -8.10 9.41 9.82
N SER A 39 -8.99 9.87 10.70
CA SER A 39 -8.73 9.86 12.15
C SER A 39 -8.66 8.46 12.77
N LYS A 40 -9.16 7.42 12.09
CA LYS A 40 -9.26 6.05 12.64
C LYS A 40 -8.46 5.01 11.87
N GLU A 41 -8.11 5.29 10.62
CA GLU A 41 -7.51 4.29 9.74
C GLU A 41 -6.65 4.91 8.65
N VAL A 42 -5.77 4.08 8.10
CA VAL A 42 -5.00 4.35 6.89
C VAL A 42 -5.40 3.32 5.85
N ILE A 43 -5.86 3.80 4.69
CA ILE A 43 -6.25 2.97 3.56
C ILE A 43 -5.18 3.08 2.48
N VAL A 44 -4.68 1.94 2.02
CA VAL A 44 -3.77 1.85 0.88
C VAL A 44 -4.54 1.25 -0.30
N ARG A 45 -4.58 1.97 -1.42
CA ARG A 45 -5.26 1.51 -2.64
C ARG A 45 -4.32 1.57 -3.84
N LYS A 46 -4.45 0.60 -4.75
CA LYS A 46 -3.74 0.63 -6.03
C LYS A 46 -4.12 1.87 -6.80
N LEU A 47 -3.12 2.59 -7.31
CA LEU A 47 -3.39 3.62 -8.31
C LEU A 47 -3.62 2.95 -9.66
N PRO A 48 -4.72 3.24 -10.36
CA PRO A 48 -4.87 2.79 -11.73
C PRO A 48 -3.71 3.33 -12.56
N ALA A 49 -3.19 2.51 -13.48
CA ALA A 49 -2.17 2.95 -14.42
C ALA A 49 -2.70 4.19 -15.16
N LYS A 50 -1.94 5.29 -15.15
CA LYS A 50 -2.24 6.41 -16.04
C LYS A 50 -2.02 5.90 -17.46
N LEU A 51 -3.10 5.68 -18.20
CA LEU A 51 -3.07 5.51 -19.64
C LEU A 51 -2.67 6.86 -20.23
N THR A 52 -1.41 7.01 -20.60
CA THR A 52 -0.99 8.13 -21.45
C THR A 52 -1.44 7.78 -22.86
N VAL A 53 -2.37 8.55 -23.42
CA VAL A 53 -2.59 8.55 -24.87
C VAL A 53 -1.54 9.50 -25.42
N GLU A 54 -0.53 8.97 -26.10
CA GLU A 54 0.36 9.80 -26.92
C GLU A 54 -0.50 10.40 -28.05
N ALA A 55 -0.54 11.73 -28.12
CA ALA A 55 -1.26 12.48 -29.14
C ALA A 55 -0.34 12.77 -30.34
#